data_AF-A0A380GH31-F1
#
_entry.id   AF-A0A380GH31-F1
#
_cell.length_a   1.000
_cell.length_b   1.000
_cell.length_c   1.000
_cell.angle_alpha   90.00
_cell.angle_beta   90.00
_cell.angle_gamma   90.00
#
_symmetry.space_group_name_H-M   'P 1'
#
loop_
_entity.id
_entity.type
_entity.pdbx_description
1 polymer ?
#
loop_
_entity_poly.entity_id
_entity_poly.type
_entity_poly.pdbx_seq_one_letter_code
_entity_poly.pdbx_strand_id
1 'polypeptide(L)'
;MDVNPKDVDIVVASHLHLDHAGCLEYFTNATVIVHDDEFSGAMKCYARNQQEGAYIWSDIDAWIKSDLTWQTIARDQDHLMLVSGVKVLNFGSGHAWGMIGLEIESEALGTLILASDAIYTQESMAPKLQTSRIIYDSIGWANSVEYIKRLAKEKNAEIWFGHGGHQFESFRKSTDGYYE
;
A
#
# COMPACT_ATOMS: atom_id res chain seq x y z
N MET A 1 8.95 13.39 14.85
CA MET A 1 9.56 13.93 13.62
C MET A 1 8.92 15.26 13.32
N ASP A 2 9.70 16.25 12.87
CA ASP A 2 9.21 17.58 12.50
C ASP A 2 9.20 17.67 10.96
N VAL A 3 8.22 17.00 10.35
CA VAL A 3 8.07 16.92 8.89
C VAL A 3 6.70 17.47 8.54
N ASN A 4 6.66 18.53 7.73
CA ASN A 4 5.42 19.06 7.20
C ASN A 4 4.93 18.15 6.06
N PRO A 5 3.63 17.90 5.90
CA PRO A 5 3.12 17.18 4.72
C PRO A 5 3.60 17.75 3.37
N LYS A 6 3.90 19.06 3.31
CA LYS A 6 4.44 19.72 2.12
C LYS A 6 5.89 19.37 1.81
N ASP A 7 6.63 18.83 2.78
CA ASP A 7 8.02 18.38 2.60
C ASP A 7 8.08 16.96 2.02
N VAL A 8 6.93 16.29 1.84
CA VAL A 8 6.87 14.95 1.24
C VAL A 8 6.80 15.08 -0.27
N ASP A 9 7.76 14.47 -0.97
CA ASP A 9 7.81 14.49 -2.44
C ASP A 9 6.93 13.41 -3.09
N ILE A 10 6.82 12.24 -2.45
CA ILE A 10 6.12 11.07 -2.98
C ILE A 10 5.30 10.40 -1.88
N VAL A 11 4.03 10.12 -2.18
CA VAL A 11 3.16 9.27 -1.36
C VAL A 11 2.82 8.03 -2.15
N VAL A 12 3.08 6.84 -1.58
CA VAL A 12 2.69 5.57 -2.19
C VAL A 12 1.43 5.07 -1.50
N ALA A 13 0.29 5.18 -2.18
CA ALA A 13 -0.99 4.67 -1.69
C ALA A 13 -1.10 3.19 -2.06
N SER A 14 -0.89 2.29 -1.08
CA SER A 14 -0.96 0.83 -1.30
C SER A 14 -2.27 0.42 -1.97
N HIS A 15 -3.36 1.06 -1.54
CA HIS A 15 -4.69 1.06 -2.14
C HIS A 15 -5.51 2.22 -1.52
N LEU A 16 -6.79 2.38 -1.91
CA LEU A 16 -7.61 3.56 -1.58
C LEU A 16 -8.73 3.29 -0.57
N HIS A 17 -8.56 2.29 0.31
CA HIS A 17 -9.47 2.10 1.44
C HIS A 17 -9.30 3.17 2.52
N LEU A 18 -10.36 3.34 3.32
CA LEU A 18 -10.55 4.34 4.36
C LEU A 18 -9.38 4.52 5.35
N ASP A 19 -8.72 3.43 5.71
CA ASP A 19 -7.64 3.41 6.71
C ASP A 19 -6.23 3.54 6.09
N HIS A 20 -6.13 3.62 4.76
CA HIS A 20 -4.89 3.81 4.03
C HIS A 20 -4.81 5.15 3.28
N ALA A 21 -5.96 5.68 2.85
CA ALA A 21 -6.02 6.87 2.00
C ALA A 21 -6.69 8.10 2.64
N GLY A 22 -7.14 8.00 3.90
CA GLY A 22 -7.90 9.08 4.57
C GLY A 22 -7.14 10.40 4.78
N CYS A 23 -5.82 10.41 4.60
CA CYS A 23 -4.98 11.60 4.76
C CYS A 23 -4.35 12.12 3.45
N LEU A 24 -4.72 11.57 2.27
CA LEU A 24 -4.06 11.97 1.02
C LEU A 24 -4.19 13.47 0.71
N GLU A 25 -5.30 14.11 1.10
CA GLU A 25 -5.57 15.54 0.90
C GLU A 25 -4.50 16.48 1.47
N TYR A 26 -3.72 16.06 2.47
CA TYR A 26 -2.70 16.92 3.08
C TYR A 26 -1.42 17.02 2.24
N PHE A 27 -1.17 16.09 1.33
CA PHE A 27 0.09 15.96 0.59
C PHE A 27 0.05 16.68 -0.77
N THR A 28 -0.36 17.94 -0.76
CA THR A 28 -0.56 18.77 -1.98
C THR A 28 0.70 19.07 -2.80
N ASN A 29 1.90 18.88 -2.23
CA ASN A 29 3.16 19.03 -2.95
C ASN A 29 3.71 17.70 -3.49
N ALA A 30 3.14 16.58 -3.04
CA ALA A 30 3.63 15.25 -3.37
C ALA A 30 3.03 14.74 -4.69
N THR A 31 3.76 13.85 -5.36
CA THR A 31 3.16 12.94 -6.34
C THR A 31 2.59 11.71 -5.60
N VAL A 32 1.29 11.50 -5.73
CA VAL A 32 0.60 10.33 -5.19
C VAL A 32 0.65 9.19 -6.20
N ILE A 33 1.37 8.13 -5.87
CA ILE A 33 1.50 6.91 -6.66
C ILE A 33 0.45 5.91 -6.20
N VAL A 34 -0.32 5.39 -7.16
CA VAL A 34 -1.41 4.44 -6.90
C VAL A 34 -1.59 3.50 -8.10
N HIS A 35 -2.17 2.31 -7.90
CA HIS A 35 -2.50 1.44 -9.01
C HIS A 35 -3.62 2.03 -9.90
N ASP A 36 -3.53 1.86 -11.22
CA ASP A 36 -4.50 2.44 -12.17
C ASP A 36 -5.93 1.92 -11.98
N ASP A 37 -6.09 0.61 -11.78
CA ASP A 37 -7.40 0.00 -11.51
C ASP A 37 -7.99 0.45 -10.16
N GLU A 38 -7.15 0.72 -9.16
CA GLU A 38 -7.59 1.18 -7.84
C GLU A 38 -8.09 2.62 -7.90
N PHE A 39 -7.32 3.49 -8.54
CA PHE A 39 -7.72 4.87 -8.80
C PHE A 39 -9.02 4.92 -9.60
N SER A 40 -9.09 4.15 -10.69
CA SER A 40 -10.30 4.03 -11.51
C SER A 40 -11.51 3.53 -10.72
N GLY A 41 -11.32 2.59 -9.79
CA GLY A 41 -12.36 2.05 -8.93
C GLY A 41 -12.89 3.08 -7.95
N ALA A 42 -12.00 3.75 -7.20
CA ALA A 42 -12.35 4.80 -6.26
C ALA A 42 -13.07 5.97 -6.95
N MET A 43 -12.59 6.43 -8.12
CA MET A 43 -13.26 7.49 -8.89
C MET A 43 -14.66 7.09 -9.36
N LYS A 44 -14.89 5.80 -9.67
CA LYS A 44 -16.23 5.30 -9.99
C LYS A 44 -17.15 5.30 -8.76
N CYS A 45 -16.65 4.97 -7.57
CA CYS A 45 -17.42 5.09 -6.33
C CYS A 45 -17.88 6.52 -6.10
N TYR A 46 -16.95 7.47 -6.24
CA TYR A 46 -17.22 8.91 -6.11
C TYR A 46 -18.26 9.39 -7.13
N ALA A 47 -18.04 9.11 -8.41
CA ALA A 47 -18.93 9.54 -9.49
C ALA A 47 -20.35 8.94 -9.40
N ARG A 48 -20.48 7.77 -8.77
CA ARG A 48 -21.78 7.11 -8.51
C ARG A 48 -22.44 7.58 -7.21
N ASN A 49 -21.85 8.53 -6.50
CA ASN A 49 -22.30 9.00 -5.18
C ASN A 49 -22.48 7.85 -4.17
N GLN A 50 -21.60 6.85 -4.20
CA GLN A 50 -21.62 5.77 -3.22
C GLN A 50 -21.13 6.30 -1.87
N GLN A 51 -22.00 6.26 -0.84
CA GLN A 51 -21.72 6.81 0.50
C GLN A 51 -21.37 5.73 1.54
N GLU A 52 -21.40 4.46 1.15
CA GLU A 52 -21.13 3.31 2.02
C GLU A 52 -20.00 2.46 1.44
N GLY A 53 -19.35 1.67 2.29
CA GLY A 53 -18.28 0.75 1.92
C GLY A 53 -16.90 1.25 2.36
N ALA A 54 -15.86 0.66 1.78
CA ALA A 54 -14.47 0.92 2.18
C ALA A 54 -13.83 2.13 1.48
N TYR A 55 -14.49 2.71 0.47
CA TYR A 55 -14.03 3.91 -0.26
C TYR A 55 -14.86 5.10 0.17
N ILE A 56 -14.25 6.04 0.89
CA ILE A 56 -14.97 7.13 1.55
C ILE A 56 -15.18 8.27 0.56
N TRP A 57 -16.45 8.57 0.27
CA TRP A 57 -16.82 9.60 -0.70
C TRP A 57 -16.25 10.98 -0.35
N SER A 58 -16.32 11.38 0.93
CA SER A 58 -15.81 12.68 1.40
C SER A 58 -14.30 12.82 1.26
N ASP A 59 -13.57 11.72 1.42
CA ASP A 59 -12.11 11.73 1.30
C ASP A 59 -11.76 11.90 -0.19
N ILE A 60 -12.40 11.12 -1.07
CA ILE A 60 -12.20 11.26 -2.53
C ILE A 60 -12.54 12.69 -3.00
N ASP A 61 -13.62 13.28 -2.48
CA ASP A 61 -13.99 14.67 -2.73
C ASP A 61 -12.90 15.65 -2.30
N ALA A 62 -12.32 15.44 -1.12
CA ALA A 62 -11.25 16.27 -0.57
C ALA A 62 -9.95 16.15 -1.39
N TRP A 63 -9.62 14.95 -1.88
CA TRP A 63 -8.47 14.75 -2.77
C TRP A 63 -8.61 15.55 -4.07
N ILE A 64 -9.80 15.54 -4.67
CA ILE A 64 -10.09 16.30 -5.90
C ILE A 64 -10.03 17.81 -5.62
N LYS A 65 -10.63 18.27 -4.52
CA LYS A 65 -10.62 19.69 -4.13
C LYS A 65 -9.23 20.21 -3.77
N SER A 66 -8.35 19.33 -3.31
CA SER A 66 -6.97 19.66 -2.94
C SER A 66 -6.01 19.60 -4.13
N ASP A 67 -6.52 19.29 -5.34
CA ASP A 67 -5.76 19.25 -6.59
C ASP A 67 -4.50 18.38 -6.51
N LEU A 68 -4.64 17.18 -5.93
CA LEU A 68 -3.52 16.26 -5.78
C LEU A 68 -2.92 15.85 -7.14
N THR A 69 -1.59 15.73 -7.18
CA THR A 69 -0.87 15.23 -8.35
C THR A 69 -0.81 13.72 -8.31
N TRP A 70 -1.37 13.05 -9.33
CA TRP A 70 -1.45 11.60 -9.39
C TRP A 70 -0.51 11.01 -10.44
N GLN A 71 0.14 9.90 -10.09
CA GLN A 71 0.83 9.01 -11.02
C GLN A 71 0.28 7.60 -10.85
N THR A 72 -0.35 7.05 -11.89
CA THR A 72 -0.84 5.67 -11.83
C THR A 72 0.21 4.67 -12.30
N ILE A 73 0.23 3.50 -11.67
CA ILE A 73 0.97 2.32 -12.14
C ILE A 73 0.03 1.46 -12.99
N ALA A 74 0.43 1.21 -14.24
CA ALA A 74 -0.33 0.41 -15.18
C ALA A 74 -0.36 -1.06 -14.76
N ARG A 75 -1.41 -1.78 -15.16
CA ARG A 75 -1.62 -3.20 -14.81
C ARG A 75 -0.47 -4.11 -15.24
N ASP A 76 0.16 -3.81 -16.37
CA ASP A 76 1.26 -4.57 -16.97
C ASP A 76 2.66 -4.03 -16.58
N GLN A 77 2.71 -3.04 -15.70
CA GLN A 77 3.97 -2.53 -15.14
C GLN A 77 4.32 -3.29 -13.85
N ASP A 78 5.36 -4.12 -13.90
CA ASP A 78 5.77 -4.96 -12.77
C ASP A 78 6.22 -4.15 -11.53
N HIS A 79 6.94 -3.04 -11.75
CA HIS A 79 7.51 -2.22 -10.68
C HIS A 79 7.81 -0.79 -11.15
N LEU A 80 8.06 0.11 -10.19
CA LEU A 80 8.52 1.48 -10.43
C LEU A 80 9.64 1.82 -9.45
N MET A 81 10.83 2.16 -9.95
CA MET A 81 11.92 2.66 -9.12
C MET A 81 11.62 4.09 -8.67
N LEU A 82 11.64 4.36 -7.37
CA LEU A 82 11.40 5.70 -6.82
C LEU A 82 12.72 6.42 -6.59
N VAL A 83 13.59 5.80 -5.81
CA VAL A 83 14.96 6.24 -5.52
C VAL A 83 15.85 5.01 -5.35
N SER A 84 17.16 5.18 -5.28
CA SER A 84 18.07 4.06 -5.02
C SER A 84 17.64 3.29 -3.77
N GLY A 85 17.50 1.97 -3.87
CA GLY A 85 17.09 1.10 -2.77
C GLY A 85 15.59 1.11 -2.46
N VAL A 86 14.75 1.91 -3.14
CA VAL A 86 13.30 1.96 -2.89
C VAL A 86 12.52 1.87 -4.19
N LYS A 87 11.72 0.82 -4.33
CA LYS A 87 10.85 0.63 -5.50
C LYS A 87 9.45 0.19 -5.10
N VAL A 88 8.47 0.60 -5.89
CA VAL A 88 7.09 0.11 -5.81
C VAL A 88 7.01 -1.26 -6.47
N LEU A 89 6.36 -2.19 -5.80
CA LEU A 89 5.99 -3.50 -6.31
C LEU A 89 4.52 -3.46 -6.73
N ASN A 90 4.22 -3.86 -7.97
CA ASN A 90 2.84 -4.01 -8.41
C ASN A 90 2.34 -5.42 -8.06
N PHE A 91 1.38 -5.52 -7.14
CA PHE A 91 0.75 -6.78 -6.78
C PHE A 91 -0.52 -7.08 -7.60
N GLY A 92 -1.07 -6.07 -8.29
CA GLY A 92 -2.29 -6.21 -9.09
C GLY A 92 -3.55 -6.39 -8.25
N SER A 93 -4.59 -7.01 -8.83
CA SER A 93 -5.85 -7.26 -8.15
C SER A 93 -5.71 -8.30 -7.04
N GLY A 94 -6.41 -8.09 -5.92
CA GLY A 94 -6.37 -9.02 -4.80
C GLY A 94 -7.33 -8.63 -3.69
N HIS A 95 -6.78 -8.05 -2.62
CA HIS A 95 -7.60 -7.46 -1.55
C HIS A 95 -8.55 -6.39 -2.10
N ALA A 96 -8.00 -5.44 -2.86
CA ALA A 96 -8.72 -4.39 -3.56
C ALA A 96 -8.57 -4.52 -5.10
N TRP A 97 -8.99 -3.49 -5.85
CA TRP A 97 -8.90 -3.50 -7.32
C TRP A 97 -7.46 -3.48 -7.81
N GLY A 98 -6.59 -2.77 -7.12
CA GLY A 98 -5.17 -2.71 -7.43
C GLY A 98 -4.33 -2.44 -6.19
N MET A 99 -3.49 -3.42 -5.84
CA MET A 99 -2.59 -3.36 -4.70
C MET A 99 -1.18 -3.03 -5.16
N ILE A 100 -0.52 -2.11 -4.47
CA ILE A 100 0.92 -1.88 -4.57
C ILE A 100 1.58 -2.00 -3.20
N GLY A 101 2.84 -2.39 -3.19
CA GLY A 101 3.70 -2.42 -2.01
C GLY A 101 5.04 -1.75 -2.26
N LEU A 102 5.92 -1.81 -1.28
CA LEU A 102 7.29 -1.29 -1.40
C LEU A 102 8.30 -2.41 -1.14
N GLU A 103 9.38 -2.41 -1.92
CA GLU A 103 10.64 -3.07 -1.57
C GLU A 103 11.64 -1.98 -1.17
N ILE A 104 12.21 -2.10 0.02
CA ILE A 104 13.13 -1.12 0.61
C ILE A 104 14.42 -1.84 1.02
N GLU A 105 15.57 -1.30 0.62
CA GLU A 105 16.88 -1.67 1.13
C GLU A 105 17.20 -0.80 2.35
N SER A 106 17.38 -1.44 3.51
CA SER A 106 17.74 -0.82 4.80
C SER A 106 19.11 -1.35 5.23
N GLU A 107 19.95 -0.47 5.77
CA GLU A 107 21.24 -0.88 6.32
C GLU A 107 21.07 -1.72 7.60
N ALA A 108 20.08 -1.36 8.43
CA ALA A 108 19.82 -2.03 9.71
C ALA A 108 19.09 -3.37 9.56
N LEU A 109 18.15 -3.48 8.62
CA LEU A 109 17.26 -4.64 8.48
C LEU A 109 17.49 -5.47 7.21
N GLY A 110 18.35 -5.01 6.30
CA GLY A 110 18.46 -5.60 4.97
C GLY A 110 17.25 -5.25 4.11
N THR A 111 16.76 -6.19 3.31
CA THR A 111 15.58 -5.91 2.46
C THR A 111 14.29 -6.00 3.25
N LEU A 112 13.38 -5.06 3.05
CA LEU A 112 12.03 -5.03 3.59
C LEU A 112 11.01 -5.06 2.45
N ILE A 113 9.90 -5.75 2.66
CA ILE A 113 8.72 -5.71 1.81
C ILE A 113 7.55 -5.17 2.63
N LEU A 114 7.06 -3.99 2.29
CA LEU A 114 5.83 -3.43 2.88
C LEU A 114 4.64 -3.96 2.09
N ALA A 115 3.90 -4.91 2.67
CA ALA A 115 2.83 -5.62 1.98
C ALA A 115 1.46 -4.94 2.06
N SER A 116 1.24 -4.07 3.07
CA SER A 116 -0.09 -3.53 3.39
C SER A 116 -1.12 -4.67 3.42
N ASP A 117 -2.29 -4.49 2.82
CA ASP A 117 -3.37 -5.47 2.86
C ASP A 117 -3.24 -6.58 1.83
N ALA A 118 -2.17 -6.58 1.02
CA ALA A 118 -1.82 -7.79 0.28
C ALA A 118 -1.60 -8.95 1.26
N ILE A 119 -1.10 -8.66 2.48
CA ILE A 119 -0.98 -9.61 3.58
C ILE A 119 -1.38 -8.93 4.91
N TYR A 120 -2.57 -9.27 5.41
CA TYR A 120 -3.14 -8.64 6.61
C TYR A 120 -2.34 -8.94 7.88
N THR A 121 -2.05 -10.23 8.16
CA THR A 121 -1.21 -10.67 9.28
C THR A 121 -0.32 -11.85 8.88
N GLN A 122 0.54 -12.31 9.80
CA GLN A 122 1.36 -13.50 9.60
C GLN A 122 0.51 -14.75 9.31
N GLU A 123 -0.64 -14.89 9.98
CA GLU A 123 -1.57 -16.01 9.80
C GLU A 123 -2.16 -16.07 8.39
N SER A 124 -2.27 -14.93 7.71
CA SER A 124 -2.73 -14.87 6.31
C SER A 124 -1.86 -15.72 5.37
N MET A 125 -0.56 -15.87 5.72
CA MET A 125 0.42 -16.65 4.95
C MET A 125 0.64 -18.08 5.46
N ALA A 126 -0.17 -18.56 6.39
CA ALA A 126 -0.07 -19.94 6.88
C ALA A 126 -0.13 -20.95 5.72
N PRO A 127 0.39 -22.20 5.89
CA PRO A 127 0.41 -23.20 4.81
C PRO A 127 -0.94 -23.40 4.12
N LYS A 128 -2.03 -23.25 4.88
CA LYS A 128 -3.35 -22.99 4.33
C LYS A 128 -3.62 -21.49 4.41
N LEU A 129 -3.55 -20.81 3.26
CA LEU A 129 -3.78 -19.37 3.18
C LEU A 129 -5.12 -18.98 3.80
N GLN A 130 -5.11 -17.89 4.57
CA GLN A 130 -6.29 -17.36 5.24
C GLN A 130 -6.56 -15.95 4.71
N THR A 131 -7.57 -15.84 3.85
CA THR A 131 -8.00 -14.57 3.27
C THR A 131 -8.63 -13.68 4.35
N SER A 132 -8.53 -12.37 4.18
CA SER A 132 -9.41 -11.39 4.83
C SER A 132 -10.90 -11.66 4.45
N ARG A 133 -11.85 -11.10 5.22
CA ARG A 133 -13.29 -11.14 4.87
C ARG A 133 -13.63 -10.20 3.72
N ILE A 134 -12.80 -9.17 3.52
CA ILE A 134 -12.89 -8.21 2.43
C ILE A 134 -11.89 -8.66 1.36
N ILE A 135 -12.39 -9.10 0.22
CA ILE A 135 -11.55 -9.55 -0.89
C ILE A 135 -12.24 -9.30 -2.22
N TYR A 136 -11.52 -8.71 -3.16
CA TYR A 136 -12.02 -8.43 -4.50
C TYR A 136 -11.73 -9.60 -5.46
N ASP A 137 -10.48 -10.07 -5.49
CA ASP A 137 -9.99 -11.14 -6.35
C ASP A 137 -9.20 -12.15 -5.50
N SER A 138 -9.84 -13.28 -5.16
CA SER A 138 -9.22 -14.29 -4.31
C SER A 138 -8.06 -15.02 -4.98
N ILE A 139 -8.06 -15.13 -6.32
CA ILE A 139 -6.99 -15.77 -7.08
C ILE A 139 -5.81 -14.80 -7.17
N GLY A 140 -6.05 -13.55 -7.54
CA GLY A 140 -5.04 -12.49 -7.56
C GLY A 140 -4.39 -12.25 -6.20
N TRP A 141 -5.18 -12.28 -5.12
CA TRP A 141 -4.67 -12.22 -3.75
C TRP A 141 -3.76 -13.41 -3.43
N ALA A 142 -4.18 -14.64 -3.71
CA ALA A 142 -3.35 -15.81 -3.44
C ALA A 142 -2.04 -15.79 -4.23
N ASN A 143 -2.09 -15.35 -5.50
CA ASN A 143 -0.90 -15.14 -6.32
C ASN A 143 0.03 -14.07 -5.74
N SER A 144 -0.53 -12.97 -5.23
CA SER A 144 0.22 -11.90 -4.56
C SER A 144 0.93 -12.41 -3.31
N VAL A 145 0.25 -13.19 -2.46
CA VAL A 145 0.85 -13.78 -1.26
C VAL A 145 2.02 -14.71 -1.62
N GLU A 146 1.85 -15.60 -2.60
CA GLU A 146 2.93 -16.49 -3.02
C GLU A 146 4.09 -15.73 -3.70
N TYR A 147 3.78 -14.68 -4.46
CA TYR A 147 4.79 -13.77 -5.03
C TYR A 147 5.63 -13.12 -3.92
N ILE A 148 4.98 -12.51 -2.92
CA ILE A 148 5.66 -11.85 -1.81
C ILE A 148 6.50 -12.84 -1.00
N LYS A 149 5.97 -14.03 -0.69
CA LYS A 149 6.72 -15.09 0.00
C LYS A 149 7.96 -15.52 -0.77
N ARG A 150 7.84 -15.70 -2.10
CA ARG A 150 8.97 -16.04 -2.97
C ARG A 150 10.01 -14.93 -2.98
N LEU A 151 9.59 -13.68 -3.19
CA LEU A 151 10.49 -12.52 -3.23
C LEU A 151 11.23 -12.35 -1.89
N ALA A 152 10.51 -12.49 -0.77
CA ALA A 152 11.09 -12.43 0.56
C ALA A 152 12.15 -13.51 0.77
N LYS A 153 11.88 -14.75 0.33
CA LYS A 153 12.85 -15.84 0.40
C LYS A 153 14.07 -15.59 -0.49
N GLU A 154 13.87 -15.12 -1.72
CA GLU A 154 14.95 -14.85 -2.68
C GLU A 154 15.90 -13.75 -2.21
N LYS A 155 15.34 -12.72 -1.55
CA LYS A 155 16.08 -11.56 -1.08
C LYS A 155 16.48 -11.61 0.39
N ASN A 156 16.10 -12.69 1.10
CA ASN A 156 16.18 -12.75 2.56
C ASN A 156 15.54 -11.51 3.21
N ALA A 157 14.37 -11.11 2.70
CA ALA A 157 13.68 -9.90 3.12
C ALA A 157 12.71 -10.17 4.27
N GLU A 158 12.55 -9.17 5.14
CA GLU A 158 11.47 -9.14 6.12
C GLU A 158 10.18 -8.65 5.45
N ILE A 159 9.04 -9.27 5.76
CA ILE A 159 7.72 -8.82 5.28
C ILE A 159 7.03 -8.08 6.42
N TRP A 160 6.65 -6.83 6.19
CA TRP A 160 5.80 -6.06 7.10
C TRP A 160 4.35 -6.14 6.63
N PHE A 161 3.51 -6.68 7.51
CA PHE A 161 2.08 -6.91 7.26
C PHE A 161 1.27 -5.62 7.45
N GLY A 162 0.07 -5.56 6.86
CA GLY A 162 -0.81 -4.40 7.02
C GLY A 162 -1.26 -4.16 8.46
N HIS A 163 -1.69 -5.23 9.16
CA HIS A 163 -2.35 -5.13 10.47
C HIS A 163 -1.90 -6.22 11.47
N GLY A 164 -0.65 -6.66 11.39
CA GLY A 164 -0.08 -7.65 12.32
C GLY A 164 0.20 -7.06 13.71
N GLY A 165 -0.74 -7.16 14.66
CA GLY A 165 -0.62 -6.55 16.00
C GLY A 165 0.68 -6.91 16.74
N HIS A 166 1.02 -8.19 16.84
CA HIS A 166 2.26 -8.64 17.47
C HIS A 166 3.53 -8.16 16.76
N GLN A 167 3.50 -8.06 15.43
CA GLN A 167 4.62 -7.50 14.66
C GLN A 167 4.72 -5.98 14.90
N PHE A 168 3.60 -5.27 14.90
CA PHE A 168 3.58 -3.84 15.17
C PHE A 168 4.12 -3.50 16.55
N GLU A 169 3.81 -4.32 17.57
CA GLU A 169 4.35 -4.18 18.93
C GLU A 169 5.88 -4.27 18.98
N SER A 170 6.50 -5.08 18.12
CA SER A 170 7.97 -5.26 18.09
C SER A 170 8.71 -4.14 17.35
N PHE A 171 8.03 -3.36 16.52
CA PHE A 171 8.68 -2.27 15.77
C PHE A 171 9.23 -1.16 16.68
N ARG A 172 10.28 -0.49 16.21
CA ARG A 172 10.73 0.80 16.72
C ARG A 172 9.83 1.88 16.12
N LYS A 173 9.03 2.55 16.96
CA LYS A 173 8.09 3.58 16.50
C LYS A 173 8.84 4.89 16.26
N SER A 174 8.22 5.79 15.49
CA SER A 174 8.77 7.11 15.18
C SER A 174 9.04 8.00 16.41
N THR A 175 8.43 7.69 17.56
CA THR A 175 8.70 8.34 18.86
C THR A 175 9.96 7.81 19.53
N ASP A 176 10.39 6.60 19.17
CA ASP A 176 11.50 5.89 19.80
C ASP A 176 12.75 5.86 18.90
N GLY A 177 12.58 6.05 17.59
CA GLY A 177 13.67 6.21 16.62
C GLY A 177 13.25 5.85 15.19
N TYR A 178 14.21 5.35 14.42
CA TYR A 178 14.04 4.95 13.01
C TYR A 178 14.89 3.72 12.69
N TYR A 179 14.71 3.15 11.51
CA TYR A 179 15.58 2.13 10.93
C TYR A 179 16.49 2.80 9.91
N GLU A 180 17.79 2.52 10.00
CA GLU A 180 18.80 2.97 9.02
C GLU A 180 18.78 2.10 7.76
#